data_AF-A0A2Z4UXW3-F1
#
_entry.id   AF-A0A2Z4UXW3-F1
#
_cell.length_a   1.000
_cell.length_b   1.000
_cell.length_c   1.000
_cell.angle_alpha   90.00
_cell.angle_beta   90.00
_cell.angle_gamma   90.00
#
_symmetry.space_group_name_H-M   'P 1'
#
loop_
_entity.id
_entity.type
_entity.pdbx_description
1 polymer ?
#
loop_
_entity_poly.entity_id
_entity_poly.type
_entity_poly.pdbx_seq_one_letter_code
_entity_poly.pdbx_strand_id
1 'polypeptide(L)'
;MPASPITTPLPPHTDVLIVGAGPVGLTLAASLRQLGVDHVLIDRDTNVQTGSRAAALQPRSLEYLDRIGVAEHLVAAGERGPGFRVHDREHTLLHASYADLDTPYPYVLLASQQTTEEHLLRRLRELGGGVHRGYRFLGFTPDFPGVSAVIADPEGLLRSVSARYLVGCDGLHSAVRTAAAIGFPGEAPEQVFALADVRLDAGPNGLGEHDTTFFLSSAGMLLLSPLAGAQHRIVTPAAPGSAAPCAADIERLVSERGPVAGRIRVAEVVSASTYRVQERVAERFRAGPVLLAGDAAHTHSPAGGQGMNTGIQDAGNLAWKLHAVLTGAAPAELLDSYHDERHPVASELVAFTSQFARIATLRDPAAGQRRNDLFAAAAAANRCPRLDHRQARPARHRLRAGARPRLPTCGRPGLAPDRPASGPALDAGPTRPE
;
A
#
# COMPACT_ATOMS: atom_id res chain seq x y z
N MET A 1 16.50 -13.10 -12.78
CA MET A 1 17.32 -12.05 -13.43
C MET A 1 16.87 -10.71 -12.89
N PRO A 2 17.69 -9.92 -12.17
CA PRO A 2 17.31 -8.54 -11.89
C PRO A 2 17.25 -7.80 -13.23
N ALA A 3 16.05 -7.39 -13.62
CA ALA A 3 15.83 -6.69 -14.88
C ALA A 3 16.52 -5.32 -14.85
N SER A 4 17.27 -5.02 -15.92
CA SER A 4 18.06 -3.79 -16.08
C SER A 4 17.24 -2.54 -15.74
N PRO A 5 17.86 -1.53 -15.08
CA PRO A 5 17.21 -0.24 -14.89
C PRO A 5 16.83 0.36 -16.26
N ILE A 6 15.79 1.20 -16.28
CA ILE A 6 15.54 2.05 -17.45
C ILE A 6 16.78 2.94 -17.59
N THR A 7 17.59 2.69 -18.62
CA THR A 7 18.77 3.48 -18.97
C THR A 7 18.44 4.67 -19.86
N THR A 8 17.16 4.85 -20.20
CA THR A 8 16.71 5.97 -21.02
C THR A 8 16.84 7.27 -20.23
N PRO A 9 17.44 8.33 -20.80
CA PRO A 9 17.51 9.63 -20.16
C PRO A 9 16.10 10.15 -19.83
N LEU A 10 16.02 10.93 -18.76
CA LEU A 10 14.77 11.51 -18.30
C LEU A 10 14.14 12.38 -19.40
N PRO A 11 12.85 12.21 -19.76
CA PRO A 11 12.20 13.04 -20.76
C PRO A 11 12.17 14.51 -20.33
N PRO A 12 12.35 15.48 -21.24
CA PRO A 12 12.26 16.89 -20.90
C PRO A 12 10.82 17.36 -20.62
N HIS A 13 9.82 16.61 -21.09
CA HIS A 13 8.41 16.94 -20.94
C HIS A 13 7.59 15.68 -20.63
N THR A 14 6.53 15.83 -19.85
CA THR A 14 5.52 14.78 -19.63
C THR A 14 4.18 15.38 -19.23
N ASP A 15 3.08 14.63 -19.31
CA ASP A 15 1.82 15.07 -18.73
C ASP A 15 1.85 15.01 -17.18
N VAL A 16 2.38 13.92 -16.60
CA VAL A 16 2.41 13.71 -15.15
C VAL A 16 3.80 13.29 -14.67
N LEU A 17 4.41 14.10 -13.81
CA LEU A 17 5.62 13.71 -13.07
C LEU A 17 5.22 13.15 -11.70
N ILE A 18 5.58 11.89 -11.43
CA ILE A 18 5.36 11.21 -10.15
C ILE A 18 6.69 11.11 -9.42
N VAL A 19 6.74 11.58 -8.17
CA VAL A 19 7.94 11.55 -7.33
C VAL A 19 7.76 10.50 -6.23
N GLY A 20 8.59 9.45 -6.23
CA GLY A 20 8.57 8.36 -5.27
C GLY A 20 7.90 7.10 -5.82
N ALA A 21 8.66 6.01 -5.94
CA ALA A 21 8.22 4.71 -6.45
C ALA A 21 8.05 3.67 -5.33
N GLY A 22 7.43 4.10 -4.22
CA GLY A 22 6.81 3.20 -3.25
C GLY A 22 5.46 2.66 -3.75
N PRO A 23 4.65 2.00 -2.90
CA PRO A 23 3.42 1.33 -3.33
C PRO A 23 2.43 2.29 -3.99
N VAL A 24 2.34 3.52 -3.49
CA VAL A 24 1.42 4.56 -3.98
C VAL A 24 1.82 5.05 -5.36
N GLY A 25 3.08 5.45 -5.54
CA GLY A 25 3.58 5.95 -6.82
C GLY A 25 3.59 4.87 -7.90
N LEU A 26 3.95 3.63 -7.55
CA LEU A 26 3.87 2.49 -8.48
C LEU A 26 2.41 2.17 -8.87
N THR A 27 1.47 2.22 -7.92
CA THR A 27 0.04 2.05 -8.20
C THR A 27 -0.46 3.13 -9.14
N LEU A 28 -0.08 4.40 -8.90
CA LEU A 28 -0.47 5.52 -9.75
C LEU A 28 0.11 5.38 -11.15
N ALA A 29 1.40 5.10 -11.27
CA ALA A 29 2.08 4.91 -12.55
C ALA A 29 1.46 3.76 -13.36
N ALA A 30 1.22 2.60 -12.74
CA ALA A 30 0.58 1.47 -13.41
C ALA A 30 -0.85 1.81 -13.86
N SER A 31 -1.61 2.54 -13.02
CA SER A 31 -2.97 3.00 -13.36
C SER A 31 -2.96 3.98 -14.53
N LEU A 32 -2.08 4.99 -14.51
CA LEU A 32 -1.94 5.97 -15.59
C LEU A 32 -1.48 5.30 -16.88
N ARG A 33 -0.53 4.36 -16.81
CA ARG A 33 -0.08 3.59 -17.97
C ARG A 33 -1.23 2.81 -18.60
N GLN A 34 -2.03 2.12 -17.79
CA GLN A 34 -3.20 1.38 -18.26
C GLN A 34 -4.27 2.29 -18.91
N LEU A 35 -4.37 3.54 -18.45
CA LEU A 35 -5.25 4.56 -19.02
C LEU A 35 -4.64 5.29 -20.23
N GLY A 36 -3.42 4.96 -20.64
CA GLY A 36 -2.73 5.62 -21.76
C GLY A 36 -2.27 7.05 -21.47
N VAL A 37 -2.12 7.41 -20.20
CA VAL A 37 -1.61 8.74 -19.78
C VAL A 37 -0.09 8.74 -19.77
N ASP A 38 0.51 9.73 -20.45
CA ASP A 38 1.95 9.94 -20.42
C ASP A 38 2.40 10.36 -19.01
N HIS A 39 3.45 9.71 -18.51
CA HIS A 39 3.97 10.00 -17.19
C HIS A 39 5.43 9.58 -17.05
N VAL A 40 6.11 10.26 -16.14
CA VAL A 40 7.46 9.92 -15.69
C VAL A 40 7.38 9.61 -14.20
N LEU A 41 7.86 8.43 -13.81
CA LEU A 41 8.02 8.04 -12.41
C LEU A 41 9.50 8.06 -12.03
N ILE A 42 9.87 8.92 -11.08
CA ILE A 42 11.23 9.00 -10.53
C ILE A 42 11.27 8.47 -9.09
N ASP A 43 12.43 7.94 -8.70
CA ASP A 43 12.73 7.60 -7.32
C ASP A 43 14.21 7.87 -7.03
N ARG A 44 14.49 8.38 -5.82
CA ARG A 44 15.86 8.63 -5.36
C ARG A 44 16.59 7.33 -5.01
N ASP A 45 15.86 6.30 -4.64
CA ASP A 45 16.43 5.01 -4.26
C ASP A 45 16.79 4.24 -5.53
N THR A 46 17.90 3.51 -5.50
CA THR A 46 18.44 2.79 -6.67
C THR A 46 17.79 1.41 -6.86
N ASN A 47 17.09 0.90 -5.84
CA ASN A 47 16.41 -0.38 -5.85
C ASN A 47 15.13 -0.34 -5.00
N VAL A 48 14.28 -1.37 -5.15
CA VAL A 48 13.19 -1.64 -4.22
C VAL A 48 13.81 -1.90 -2.86
N GLN A 49 13.37 -1.17 -1.84
CA GLN A 49 13.97 -1.25 -0.51
C GLN A 49 13.67 -2.60 0.13
N THR A 50 14.69 -3.18 0.77
CA THR A 50 14.55 -4.45 1.50
C THR A 50 13.91 -4.22 2.86
N GLY A 51 13.18 -5.25 3.33
CA GLY A 51 12.37 -5.15 4.54
C GLY A 51 11.01 -4.51 4.27
N SER A 52 10.19 -4.39 5.30
CA SER A 52 8.84 -3.85 5.12
C SER A 52 8.37 -3.06 6.33
N ARG A 53 7.76 -1.90 6.08
CA ARG A 53 6.99 -1.17 7.11
C ARG A 53 5.51 -1.57 7.11
N ALA A 54 4.99 -2.04 5.97
CA ALA A 54 3.61 -2.51 5.80
C ALA A 54 3.56 -3.96 5.32
N ALA A 55 2.69 -4.78 5.90
CA ALA A 55 2.62 -6.21 5.52
C ALA A 55 1.19 -6.74 5.33
N ALA A 56 0.21 -5.85 5.20
CA ALA A 56 -1.20 -6.23 5.08
C ALA A 56 -1.88 -5.40 3.99
N LEU A 57 -2.53 -6.07 3.05
CA LEU A 57 -3.40 -5.51 2.02
C LEU A 57 -4.85 -5.81 2.36
N GLN A 58 -5.63 -4.76 2.57
CA GLN A 58 -7.05 -4.84 2.88
C GLN A 58 -7.88 -5.24 1.65
N PRO A 59 -9.07 -5.85 1.83
CA PRO A 59 -9.97 -6.24 0.73
C PRO A 59 -10.15 -5.13 -0.31
N ARG A 60 -10.39 -3.89 0.14
CA ARG A 60 -10.62 -2.76 -0.77
C ARG A 60 -9.38 -2.39 -1.58
N SER A 61 -8.19 -2.51 -1.01
CA SER A 61 -6.94 -2.29 -1.75
C SER A 61 -6.75 -3.35 -2.83
N LEU A 62 -7.06 -4.62 -2.52
CA LEU A 62 -7.03 -5.70 -3.50
C LEU A 62 -7.98 -5.45 -4.67
N GLU A 63 -9.17 -4.90 -4.43
CA GLU A 63 -10.07 -4.49 -5.52
C GLU A 63 -9.50 -3.39 -6.43
N TYR A 64 -8.73 -2.44 -5.87
CA TYR A 64 -8.03 -1.44 -6.70
C TYR A 64 -6.88 -2.07 -7.48
N LEU A 65 -6.10 -2.94 -6.84
CA LEU A 65 -4.99 -3.66 -7.46
C LEU A 65 -5.46 -4.64 -8.54
N ASP A 66 -6.66 -5.20 -8.40
CA ASP A 66 -7.31 -6.07 -9.38
C ASP A 66 -7.62 -5.33 -10.68
N ARG A 67 -8.11 -4.10 -10.58
CA ARG A 67 -8.39 -3.24 -11.76
C ARG A 67 -7.15 -2.97 -12.60
N ILE A 68 -5.97 -2.99 -11.99
CA ILE A 68 -4.70 -2.82 -12.68
C ILE A 68 -3.96 -4.14 -12.93
N GLY A 69 -4.58 -5.30 -12.67
CA GLY A 69 -4.03 -6.63 -12.99
C GLY A 69 -2.94 -7.15 -12.03
N VAL A 70 -2.86 -6.62 -10.80
CA VAL A 70 -1.81 -6.96 -9.83
C VAL A 70 -2.30 -7.97 -8.78
N ALA A 71 -3.59 -7.93 -8.45
CA ALA A 71 -4.13 -8.67 -7.29
C ALA A 71 -3.90 -10.19 -7.37
N GLU A 72 -4.16 -10.84 -8.51
CA GLU A 72 -4.01 -12.29 -8.67
C GLU A 72 -2.59 -12.77 -8.33
N HIS A 73 -1.58 -12.13 -8.91
CA HIS A 73 -0.17 -12.47 -8.68
C HIS A 73 0.24 -12.20 -7.22
N LEU A 74 -0.26 -11.11 -6.63
CA LEU A 74 -0.03 -10.82 -5.22
C LEU A 74 -0.67 -11.86 -4.30
N VAL A 75 -1.90 -12.28 -4.60
CA VAL A 75 -2.62 -13.30 -3.84
C VAL A 75 -1.92 -14.65 -3.92
N ALA A 76 -1.29 -14.97 -5.05
CA ALA A 76 -0.47 -16.18 -5.18
C ALA A 76 0.86 -16.10 -4.39
N ALA A 77 1.36 -14.89 -4.11
CA ALA A 77 2.62 -14.66 -3.43
C ALA A 77 2.48 -14.37 -1.92
N GLY A 78 1.27 -14.09 -1.43
CA GLY A 78 0.99 -13.74 -0.03
C GLY A 78 0.13 -14.78 0.69
N GLU A 79 -0.04 -14.58 2.00
CA GLU A 79 -0.89 -15.45 2.83
C GLU A 79 -2.26 -14.82 3.05
N ARG A 80 -3.33 -15.61 3.00
CA ARG A 80 -4.70 -15.12 3.21
C ARG A 80 -5.07 -15.21 4.69
N GLY A 81 -5.27 -14.06 5.34
CA GLY A 81 -5.81 -13.95 6.68
C GLY A 81 -7.34 -13.79 6.64
N PRO A 82 -8.14 -14.74 7.18
CA PRO A 82 -9.60 -14.63 7.18
C PRO A 82 -10.15 -13.49 8.06
N GLY A 83 -9.32 -12.90 8.94
CA GLY A 83 -9.75 -11.86 9.85
C GLY A 83 -8.60 -11.21 10.62
N PHE A 84 -8.98 -10.57 11.72
CA PHE A 84 -8.07 -10.25 12.81
C PHE A 84 -8.62 -10.74 14.14
N ARG A 85 -7.72 -11.07 15.04
CA ARG A 85 -8.03 -11.57 16.38
C ARG A 85 -7.43 -10.68 17.45
N VAL A 86 -8.10 -10.60 18.59
CA VAL A 86 -7.59 -9.98 19.80
C VAL A 86 -7.58 -11.05 20.89
N HIS A 87 -6.43 -11.28 21.48
CA HIS A 87 -6.19 -12.30 22.49
C HIS A 87 -5.67 -11.67 23.78
N ASP A 88 -6.04 -12.27 24.91
CA ASP A 88 -5.26 -12.19 26.15
C ASP A 88 -4.59 -13.55 26.36
N ARG A 89 -3.31 -13.63 25.98
CA ARG A 89 -2.57 -14.91 25.90
C ARG A 89 -3.33 -15.93 25.04
N GLU A 90 -3.77 -17.05 25.63
CA GLU A 90 -4.51 -18.11 24.94
C GLU A 90 -6.01 -17.81 24.79
N HIS A 91 -6.52 -16.77 25.46
CA HIS A 91 -7.96 -16.48 25.47
C HIS A 91 -8.31 -15.50 24.37
N THR A 92 -9.09 -15.93 23.37
CA THR A 92 -9.64 -15.04 22.35
C THR A 92 -10.68 -14.11 22.98
N LEU A 93 -10.40 -12.80 22.94
CA LEU A 93 -11.31 -11.74 23.38
C LEU A 93 -12.26 -11.31 22.25
N LEU A 94 -11.75 -11.25 21.03
CA LEU A 94 -12.48 -10.77 19.86
C LEU A 94 -11.95 -11.43 18.59
N HIS A 95 -12.86 -11.78 17.69
CA HIS A 95 -12.54 -12.23 16.35
C HIS A 95 -13.41 -11.45 15.36
N ALA A 96 -12.78 -10.73 14.44
CA ALA A 96 -13.46 -10.03 13.37
C ALA A 96 -13.09 -10.70 12.04
N SER A 97 -14.08 -11.33 11.43
CA SER A 97 -13.92 -12.03 10.15
C SER A 97 -14.28 -11.14 8.97
N TYR A 98 -13.57 -11.31 7.87
CA TYR A 98 -13.87 -10.71 6.57
C TYR A 98 -14.85 -11.53 5.72
N ALA A 99 -15.27 -12.73 6.17
CA ALA A 99 -16.03 -13.69 5.37
C ALA A 99 -17.38 -13.15 4.84
N ASP A 100 -18.04 -12.29 5.60
CA ASP A 100 -19.36 -11.74 5.26
C ASP A 100 -19.28 -10.45 4.40
N LEU A 101 -18.09 -10.03 3.98
CA LEU A 101 -17.94 -8.86 3.13
C LEU A 101 -18.37 -9.16 1.69
N ASP A 102 -19.15 -8.24 1.09
CA ASP A 102 -19.49 -8.28 -0.33
C ASP A 102 -18.30 -7.80 -1.19
N THR A 103 -17.34 -8.69 -1.37
CA THR A 103 -16.09 -8.43 -2.12
C THR A 103 -15.52 -9.74 -2.67
N PRO A 104 -14.83 -9.74 -3.83
CA PRO A 104 -14.10 -10.92 -4.31
C PRO A 104 -12.91 -11.30 -3.43
N TYR A 105 -12.50 -10.42 -2.50
CA TYR A 105 -11.34 -10.61 -1.62
C TYR A 105 -11.74 -10.59 -0.14
N PRO A 106 -12.55 -11.54 0.37
CA PRO A 106 -13.08 -11.54 1.74
C PRO A 106 -12.02 -11.99 2.77
N TYR A 107 -10.84 -11.38 2.71
CA TYR A 107 -9.66 -11.66 3.53
C TYR A 107 -8.68 -10.48 3.48
N VAL A 108 -7.83 -10.37 4.50
CA VAL A 108 -6.61 -9.55 4.41
C VAL A 108 -5.53 -10.38 3.74
N LEU A 109 -4.81 -9.80 2.78
CA LEU A 109 -3.64 -10.44 2.18
C LEU A 109 -2.38 -9.99 2.91
N LEU A 110 -1.70 -10.95 3.53
CA LEU A 110 -0.48 -10.76 4.30
C LEU A 110 0.71 -10.94 3.37
N ALA A 111 1.17 -9.81 2.82
CA ALA A 111 2.28 -9.72 1.90
C ALA A 111 3.16 -8.53 2.29
N SER A 112 4.48 -8.73 2.29
CA SER A 112 5.40 -7.64 2.61
C SER A 112 5.26 -6.48 1.61
N GLN A 113 5.56 -5.27 2.07
CA GLN A 113 5.64 -4.08 1.23
C GLN A 113 6.59 -4.31 0.05
N GLN A 114 7.77 -4.90 0.29
CA GLN A 114 8.70 -5.29 -0.76
C GLN A 114 8.01 -6.18 -1.82
N THR A 115 7.31 -7.24 -1.40
CA THR A 115 6.57 -8.13 -2.32
C THR A 115 5.55 -7.33 -3.13
N THR A 116 4.84 -6.41 -2.47
CA THR A 116 3.84 -5.55 -3.12
C THR A 116 4.47 -4.63 -4.16
N GLU A 117 5.56 -3.95 -3.82
CA GLU A 117 6.30 -3.07 -4.74
C GLU A 117 6.89 -3.84 -5.92
N GLU A 118 7.45 -5.03 -5.70
CA GLU A 118 7.98 -5.89 -6.76
C GLU A 118 6.90 -6.29 -7.76
N HIS A 119 5.69 -6.61 -7.28
CA HIS A 119 4.57 -7.00 -8.13
C HIS A 119 3.98 -5.81 -8.88
N LEU A 120 3.86 -4.66 -8.22
CA LEU A 120 3.47 -3.41 -8.87
C LEU A 120 4.48 -2.98 -9.95
N LEU A 121 5.78 -3.08 -9.66
CA LEU A 121 6.84 -2.76 -10.62
C LEU A 121 6.84 -3.74 -11.80
N ARG A 122 6.63 -5.03 -11.55
CA ARG A 122 6.47 -6.03 -12.61
C ARG A 122 5.31 -5.64 -13.52
N ARG A 123 4.15 -5.31 -12.95
CA ARG A 123 2.98 -4.90 -13.72
C ARG A 123 3.22 -3.62 -14.52
N LEU A 124 3.86 -2.62 -13.92
CA LEU A 124 4.22 -1.38 -14.62
C LEU A 124 5.10 -1.68 -15.85
N ARG A 125 6.04 -2.61 -15.73
CA ARG A 125 6.91 -3.06 -16.84
C ARG A 125 6.14 -3.82 -17.91
N GLU A 126 5.21 -4.70 -17.55
CA GLU A 126 4.33 -5.40 -18.49
C GLU A 126 3.48 -4.42 -19.31
N LEU A 127 3.08 -3.30 -18.70
CA LEU A 127 2.38 -2.20 -19.36
C LEU A 127 3.33 -1.29 -20.18
N GLY A 128 4.62 -1.60 -20.23
CA GLY A 128 5.65 -0.85 -20.95
C GLY A 128 6.11 0.44 -20.27
N GLY A 129 5.87 0.59 -18.96
CA GLY A 129 6.41 1.67 -18.14
C GLY A 129 7.60 1.22 -17.28
N GLY A 130 8.07 2.12 -16.42
CA GLY A 130 9.01 1.76 -15.35
C GLY A 130 9.43 2.96 -14.51
N VAL A 131 10.57 2.84 -13.84
CA VAL A 131 11.04 3.80 -12.83
C VAL A 131 12.42 4.32 -13.23
N HIS A 132 12.57 5.65 -13.23
CA HIS A 132 13.86 6.32 -13.27
C HIS A 132 14.45 6.36 -11.85
N ARG A 133 15.26 5.34 -11.53
CA ARG A 133 15.90 5.13 -10.22
C ARG A 133 17.14 6.02 -10.06
N GLY A 134 17.44 6.44 -8.83
CA GLY A 134 18.55 7.35 -8.51
C GLY A 134 18.28 8.83 -8.82
N TYR A 135 17.08 9.18 -9.30
CA TYR A 135 16.70 10.56 -9.63
C TYR A 135 16.05 11.23 -8.42
N ARG A 136 16.57 12.38 -8.01
CA ARG A 136 16.10 13.11 -6.82
C ARG A 136 15.40 14.41 -7.19
N PHE A 137 14.12 14.53 -6.83
CA PHE A 137 13.40 15.80 -6.89
C PHE A 137 13.99 16.82 -5.91
N LEU A 138 14.21 18.05 -6.36
CA LEU A 138 14.76 19.14 -5.56
C LEU A 138 13.79 20.31 -5.36
N GLY A 139 12.85 20.50 -6.29
CA GLY A 139 11.91 21.60 -6.25
C GLY A 139 11.23 21.79 -7.60
N PHE A 140 10.36 22.80 -7.69
CA PHE A 140 9.72 23.19 -8.94
C PHE A 140 9.45 24.69 -8.96
N THR A 141 9.22 25.21 -10.15
CA THR A 141 8.64 26.54 -10.38
C THR A 141 7.34 26.40 -11.17
N PRO A 142 6.32 27.23 -10.94
CA PRO A 142 5.16 27.30 -11.83
C PRO A 142 5.59 27.58 -13.26
N ASP A 143 5.05 26.84 -14.23
CA ASP A 143 5.35 26.98 -15.66
C ASP A 143 4.09 26.64 -16.46
N PHE A 144 3.35 27.65 -16.91
CA PHE A 144 2.02 27.43 -17.46
C PHE A 144 2.08 26.76 -18.86
N PRO A 145 1.30 25.68 -19.11
CA PRO A 145 0.40 24.99 -18.18
C PRO A 145 1.12 23.91 -17.36
N GLY A 146 1.24 24.11 -16.03
CA GLY A 146 1.86 23.14 -15.12
C GLY A 146 3.04 23.67 -14.29
N VAL A 147 4.11 22.87 -14.22
CA VAL A 147 5.33 23.16 -13.47
C VAL A 147 6.58 22.77 -14.25
N SER A 148 7.69 23.44 -13.96
CA SER A 148 9.04 23.00 -14.31
C SER A 148 9.71 22.43 -13.05
N ALA A 149 9.92 21.11 -13.03
CA ALA A 149 10.53 20.41 -11.91
C ALA A 149 12.06 20.33 -12.07
N VAL A 150 12.80 20.56 -10.99
CA VAL A 150 14.26 20.41 -10.93
C VAL A 150 14.60 19.08 -10.29
N ILE A 151 15.36 18.25 -11.01
CA ILE A 151 15.68 16.88 -10.64
C ILE A 151 17.19 16.68 -10.76
N ALA A 152 17.85 16.16 -9.74
CA ALA A 152 19.22 15.66 -9.85
C ALA A 152 19.19 14.23 -10.41
N ASP A 153 20.01 13.96 -11.43
CA ASP A 153 20.26 12.62 -11.94
C ASP A 153 21.19 11.81 -11.00
N PRO A 154 21.45 10.52 -11.28
CA PRO A 154 22.34 9.70 -10.47
C PRO A 154 23.78 10.24 -10.37
N GLU A 155 24.22 11.02 -11.36
CA GLU A 155 25.53 11.67 -11.41
C GLU A 155 25.56 13.04 -10.68
N GLY A 156 24.41 13.51 -10.19
CA GLY A 156 24.25 14.78 -9.48
C GLY A 156 24.05 15.99 -10.39
N LEU A 157 23.94 15.81 -11.70
CA LEU A 157 23.69 16.88 -12.65
C LEU A 157 22.19 17.22 -12.68
N LEU A 158 21.89 18.52 -12.69
CA LEU A 158 20.52 19.01 -12.66
C LEU A 158 19.85 18.86 -14.03
N ARG A 159 18.62 18.35 -14.03
CA ARG A 159 17.70 18.29 -15.16
C ARG A 159 16.44 19.07 -14.83
N SER A 160 15.84 19.63 -15.86
CA SER A 160 14.50 20.23 -15.80
C SER A 160 13.53 19.34 -16.56
N VAL A 161 12.35 19.12 -15.98
CA VAL A 161 11.23 18.41 -16.62
C VAL A 161 9.99 19.29 -16.50
N SER A 162 9.42 19.69 -17.64
CA SER A 162 8.10 20.33 -17.63
C SER A 162 7.01 19.27 -17.52
N ALA A 163 6.12 19.44 -16.55
CA ALA A 163 4.99 18.54 -16.34
C ALA A 163 3.69 19.33 -16.15
N ARG A 164 2.58 18.87 -16.75
CA ARG A 164 1.26 19.49 -16.52
C ARG A 164 0.81 19.29 -15.07
N TYR A 165 1.13 18.13 -14.50
CA TYR A 165 0.89 17.80 -13.10
C TYR A 165 2.12 17.19 -12.42
N LEU A 166 2.31 17.55 -11.15
CA LEU A 166 3.33 16.97 -10.27
C LEU A 166 2.64 16.25 -9.13
N VAL A 167 2.93 14.96 -8.93
CA VAL A 167 2.32 14.15 -7.86
C VAL A 167 3.41 13.65 -6.90
N GLY A 168 3.37 14.16 -5.67
CA GLY A 168 4.22 13.72 -4.57
C GLY A 168 3.71 12.42 -3.96
N CYS A 169 4.46 11.34 -4.18
CA CYS A 169 4.31 10.02 -3.57
C CYS A 169 5.57 9.67 -2.75
N ASP A 170 6.32 10.68 -2.33
CA ASP A 170 7.71 10.63 -1.82
C ASP A 170 7.80 10.52 -0.29
N GLY A 171 6.73 10.02 0.32
CA GLY A 171 6.71 9.58 1.71
C GLY A 171 6.63 10.70 2.74
N LEU A 172 6.86 10.30 4.00
CA LEU A 172 6.69 11.16 5.18
C LEU A 172 7.44 12.49 5.11
N HIS A 173 8.65 12.49 4.56
CA HIS A 173 9.49 13.68 4.40
C HIS A 173 9.38 14.30 2.99
N SER A 174 8.19 14.24 2.40
CA SER A 174 7.90 14.70 1.04
C SER A 174 8.54 16.06 0.73
N ALA A 175 9.48 16.02 -0.23
CA ALA A 175 10.09 17.20 -0.82
C ALA A 175 9.08 17.95 -1.68
N VAL A 176 8.14 17.24 -2.33
CA VAL A 176 7.05 17.87 -3.09
C VAL A 176 6.13 18.68 -2.19
N ARG A 177 5.67 18.11 -1.06
CA ARG A 177 4.84 18.84 -0.08
C ARG A 177 5.54 20.08 0.44
N THR A 178 6.84 19.94 0.76
CA THR A 178 7.66 21.03 1.28
C THR A 178 7.83 22.14 0.23
N ALA A 179 8.16 21.79 -1.02
CA ALA A 179 8.30 22.73 -2.12
C ALA A 179 6.99 23.44 -2.48
N ALA A 180 5.85 22.76 -2.31
CA ALA A 180 4.52 23.35 -2.51
C ALA A 180 4.04 24.22 -1.33
N ALA A 181 4.85 24.35 -0.27
CA ALA A 181 4.50 25.07 0.96
C ALA A 181 3.16 24.60 1.58
N ILE A 182 2.86 23.30 1.50
CA ILE A 182 1.67 22.71 2.09
C ILE A 182 1.98 22.30 3.54
N GLY A 183 1.22 22.84 4.50
CA GLY A 183 1.37 22.50 5.91
C GLY A 183 1.10 21.02 6.18
N PHE A 184 1.78 20.47 7.20
CA PHE A 184 1.61 19.07 7.63
C PHE A 184 1.32 18.99 9.13
N PRO A 185 0.16 19.54 9.57
CA PRO A 185 -0.24 19.57 10.97
C PRO A 185 -0.50 18.17 11.52
N GLY A 186 -0.38 18.05 12.83
CA GLY A 186 -0.64 16.83 13.58
C GLY A 186 0.36 16.61 14.70
N GLU A 187 0.30 15.44 15.30
CA GLU A 187 1.14 15.07 16.45
C GLU A 187 2.31 14.19 16.00
N ALA A 188 3.42 14.30 16.72
CA ALA A 188 4.54 13.36 16.61
C ALA A 188 4.77 12.74 17.99
N PRO A 189 3.90 11.79 18.41
CA PRO A 189 4.03 11.14 19.70
C PRO A 189 5.46 10.65 19.93
N GLU A 190 5.90 10.63 21.19
CA GLU A 190 7.17 9.96 21.53
C GLU A 190 7.08 8.44 21.36
N GLN A 191 5.90 7.90 21.06
CA GLN A 191 5.69 6.47 20.91
C GLN A 191 6.51 5.91 19.74
N VAL A 192 7.28 4.87 20.05
CA VAL A 192 8.05 4.09 19.09
C VAL A 192 7.47 2.69 19.04
N PHE A 193 7.44 2.10 17.85
CA PHE A 193 7.14 0.69 17.65
C PHE A 193 8.40 -0.02 17.16
N ALA A 194 8.66 -1.20 17.70
CA ALA A 194 9.60 -2.16 17.12
C ALA A 194 8.83 -3.05 16.13
N LEU A 195 9.43 -3.24 14.96
CA LEU A 195 8.95 -4.13 13.92
C LEU A 195 10.03 -5.17 13.61
N ALA A 196 9.65 -6.43 13.50
CA ALA A 196 10.56 -7.49 13.11
C ALA A 196 9.85 -8.53 12.24
N ASP A 197 10.50 -8.95 11.16
CA ASP A 197 10.13 -10.14 10.41
C ASP A 197 11.06 -11.28 10.84
N VAL A 198 10.48 -12.37 11.30
CA VAL A 198 11.21 -13.50 11.89
C VAL A 198 10.73 -14.83 11.34
N ARG A 199 11.62 -15.82 11.32
CA ARG A 199 11.23 -17.23 11.22
C ARG A 199 11.15 -17.79 12.64
N LEU A 200 9.98 -18.32 12.98
CA LEU A 200 9.70 -18.87 14.30
C LEU A 200 9.68 -20.39 14.22
N ASP A 201 10.34 -21.04 15.17
CA ASP A 201 10.14 -22.46 15.48
C ASP A 201 9.17 -22.56 16.66
N ALA A 202 7.94 -22.97 16.36
CA ALA A 202 6.87 -23.14 17.33
C ALA A 202 6.69 -24.61 17.77
N GLY A 203 7.59 -25.51 17.37
CA GLY A 203 7.48 -26.93 17.65
C GLY A 203 6.31 -27.62 16.92
N PRO A 204 5.99 -28.88 17.30
CA PRO A 204 5.09 -29.76 16.54
C PRO A 204 3.63 -29.30 16.48
N ASN A 205 3.21 -28.40 17.38
CA ASN A 205 1.85 -27.87 17.40
C ASN A 205 1.68 -26.61 16.54
N GLY A 206 2.79 -26.02 16.07
CA GLY A 206 2.78 -24.77 15.29
C GLY A 206 2.19 -23.58 16.06
N LEU A 207 2.00 -22.46 15.35
CA LEU A 207 1.29 -21.28 15.89
C LEU A 207 -0.23 -21.34 15.66
N GLY A 208 -0.74 -22.40 15.03
CA GLY A 208 -2.16 -22.73 14.88
C GLY A 208 -3.02 -21.80 13.99
N GLU A 209 -2.64 -20.54 13.80
CA GLU A 209 -3.52 -19.52 13.24
C GLU A 209 -2.90 -18.75 12.06
N HIS A 210 -3.70 -18.54 11.01
CA HIS A 210 -3.33 -17.77 9.81
C HIS A 210 -3.77 -16.29 9.87
N ASP A 211 -4.27 -15.84 11.02
CA ASP A 211 -4.78 -14.48 11.22
C ASP A 211 -3.71 -13.51 11.73
N THR A 212 -3.93 -12.21 11.50
CA THR A 212 -3.22 -11.19 12.27
C THR A 212 -3.80 -11.16 13.69
N THR A 213 -2.98 -11.49 14.69
CA THR A 213 -3.40 -11.60 16.09
C THR A 213 -2.77 -10.50 16.93
N PHE A 214 -3.62 -9.75 17.63
CA PHE A 214 -3.25 -8.75 18.62
C PHE A 214 -3.30 -9.38 20.01
N PHE A 215 -2.15 -9.64 20.61
CA PHE A 215 -2.05 -10.02 22.01
C PHE A 215 -2.01 -8.77 22.88
N LEU A 216 -3.03 -8.62 23.72
CA LEU A 216 -3.23 -7.49 24.62
C LEU A 216 -3.04 -7.93 26.08
N SER A 217 -1.82 -8.36 26.42
CA SER A 217 -1.50 -8.82 27.77
C SER A 217 -1.23 -7.66 28.74
N SER A 218 -1.18 -7.97 30.03
CA SER A 218 -0.76 -7.02 31.07
C SER A 218 0.71 -6.57 30.95
N ALA A 219 1.55 -7.34 30.24
CA ALA A 219 2.95 -6.99 29.95
C ALA A 219 3.11 -6.09 28.71
N GLY A 220 2.01 -5.82 27.99
CA GLY A 220 1.94 -4.93 26.85
C GLY A 220 1.44 -5.60 25.57
N MET A 221 1.21 -4.77 24.55
CA MET A 221 0.74 -5.22 23.24
C MET A 221 1.83 -5.95 22.44
N LEU A 222 1.45 -7.05 21.80
CA LEU A 222 2.22 -7.72 20.75
C LEU A 222 1.29 -8.02 19.58
N LEU A 223 1.60 -7.57 18.38
CA LEU A 223 0.97 -8.04 17.15
C LEU A 223 1.84 -9.12 16.55
N LEU A 224 1.23 -10.25 16.20
CA LEU A 224 1.84 -11.34 15.45
C LEU A 224 1.01 -11.57 14.18
N SER A 225 1.64 -11.57 13.02
CA SER A 225 0.97 -11.82 11.75
C SER A 225 1.79 -12.78 10.89
N PRO A 226 1.21 -13.85 10.34
CA PRO A 226 1.93 -14.71 9.42
C PRO A 226 2.24 -13.96 8.12
N LEU A 227 3.34 -14.35 7.46
CA LEU A 227 3.78 -13.87 6.16
C LEU A 227 4.25 -15.08 5.33
N ALA A 228 4.24 -14.90 4.00
CA ALA A 228 4.69 -15.92 3.08
C ALA A 228 6.12 -16.43 3.39
N GLY A 229 6.35 -17.72 3.15
CA GLY A 229 7.65 -18.36 3.38
C GLY A 229 7.97 -18.64 4.85
N ALA A 230 6.95 -18.99 5.64
CA ALA A 230 7.04 -19.31 7.08
C ALA A 230 7.64 -18.17 7.93
N GLN A 231 7.44 -16.93 7.48
CA GLN A 231 7.83 -15.74 8.22
C GLN A 231 6.67 -15.24 9.07
N HIS A 232 6.99 -14.50 10.12
CA HIS A 232 6.03 -13.84 10.98
C HIS A 232 6.46 -12.41 11.21
N ARG A 233 5.51 -11.49 11.08
CA ARG A 233 5.67 -10.10 11.47
C ARG A 233 5.31 -9.94 12.93
N ILE A 234 6.22 -9.31 13.66
CA ILE A 234 6.03 -8.87 15.02
C ILE A 234 6.01 -7.34 15.05
N VAL A 235 4.99 -6.78 15.69
CA VAL A 235 4.91 -5.33 15.97
C VAL A 235 4.58 -5.12 17.43
N THR A 236 5.37 -4.29 18.11
CA THR A 236 5.17 -4.03 19.53
C THR A 236 5.65 -2.63 19.94
N PRO A 237 5.05 -1.99 20.95
CA PRO A 237 5.58 -0.74 21.48
C PRO A 237 7.00 -0.91 22.03
N ALA A 238 7.87 0.06 21.75
CA ALA A 238 9.23 0.17 22.23
C ALA A 238 9.46 1.53 22.91
N ALA A 239 10.49 1.62 23.74
CA ALA A 239 10.88 2.90 24.35
C ALA A 239 11.56 3.82 23.32
N PRO A 240 11.44 5.15 23.45
CA PRO A 240 12.23 6.09 22.65
C PRO A 240 13.73 5.76 22.71
N GLY A 241 14.41 5.80 21.56
CA GLY A 241 15.85 5.48 21.48
C GLY A 241 16.20 3.99 21.50
N SER A 242 15.20 3.09 21.54
CA SER A 242 15.46 1.64 21.45
C SER A 242 16.09 1.28 20.11
N ALA A 243 17.09 0.39 20.14
CA ALA A 243 17.63 -0.26 18.96
C ALA A 243 16.61 -1.24 18.34
N ALA A 244 16.89 -1.70 17.12
CA ALA A 244 16.12 -2.79 16.51
C ALA A 244 16.19 -4.05 17.39
N PRO A 245 15.07 -4.76 17.60
CA PRO A 245 15.04 -5.93 18.48
C PRO A 245 15.89 -7.07 17.92
N CYS A 246 16.69 -7.72 18.78
CA CYS A 246 17.41 -8.94 18.41
C CYS A 246 16.55 -10.19 18.66
N ALA A 247 17.04 -11.38 18.26
CA ALA A 247 16.33 -12.65 18.47
C ALA A 247 15.91 -12.87 19.94
N ALA A 248 16.79 -12.58 20.89
CA ALA A 248 16.51 -12.74 22.32
C ALA A 248 15.43 -11.77 22.83
N ASP A 249 15.41 -10.53 22.32
CA ASP A 249 14.34 -9.57 22.64
C ASP A 249 12.98 -10.09 22.16
N ILE A 250 12.96 -10.64 20.95
CA ILE A 250 11.75 -11.17 20.31
C ILE A 250 11.23 -12.39 21.07
N GLU A 251 12.08 -13.36 21.40
CA GLU A 251 11.71 -14.53 22.20
C GLU A 251 11.11 -14.12 23.55
N ARG A 252 11.75 -13.13 24.22
CA ARG A 252 11.24 -12.58 25.48
C ARG A 252 9.88 -11.91 25.30
N LEU A 253 9.72 -11.07 24.28
CA LEU A 253 8.45 -10.39 23.99
C LEU A 253 7.32 -11.37 23.70
N VAL A 254 7.58 -12.39 22.88
CA VAL A 254 6.62 -13.45 22.58
C VAL A 254 6.28 -14.24 23.84
N SER A 255 7.26 -14.58 24.67
CA SER A 255 7.01 -15.29 25.94
C SER A 255 6.25 -14.46 26.98
N GLU A 256 6.48 -13.15 27.04
CA GLU A 256 5.82 -12.27 28.02
C GLU A 256 4.40 -11.87 27.58
N ARG A 257 4.21 -11.67 26.27
CA ARG A 257 3.01 -11.02 25.70
C ARG A 257 2.17 -11.93 24.81
N GLY A 258 2.78 -12.89 24.13
CA GLY A 258 2.14 -13.78 23.16
C GLY A 258 1.47 -15.01 23.79
N PRO A 259 1.25 -16.08 23.00
CA PRO A 259 0.71 -17.33 23.50
C PRO A 259 1.72 -18.03 24.42
N VAL A 260 1.22 -18.68 25.47
CA VAL A 260 1.97 -19.41 26.50
C VAL A 260 2.31 -20.84 26.05
N ALA A 261 1.52 -21.41 25.13
CA ALA A 261 1.68 -22.79 24.70
C ALA A 261 2.88 -22.99 23.74
N GLY A 262 3.92 -23.66 24.24
CA GLY A 262 5.12 -24.00 23.47
C GLY A 262 6.16 -22.88 23.49
N ARG A 263 7.42 -23.19 23.86
CA ARG A 263 8.51 -22.22 23.86
C ARG A 263 8.86 -21.86 22.40
N ILE A 264 8.23 -20.84 21.86
CA ILE A 264 8.57 -20.29 20.54
C ILE A 264 10.04 -19.86 20.56
N ARG A 265 10.80 -20.33 19.57
CA ARG A 265 12.19 -19.96 19.32
C ARG A 265 12.29 -19.13 18.06
N VAL A 266 13.17 -18.15 18.06
CA VAL A 266 13.48 -17.39 16.85
C VAL A 266 14.58 -18.13 16.10
N ALA A 267 14.22 -18.78 15.00
CA ALA A 267 15.18 -19.43 14.13
C ALA A 267 16.03 -18.39 13.37
N GLU A 268 15.40 -17.28 12.97
CA GLU A 268 16.08 -16.22 12.22
C GLU A 268 15.35 -14.88 12.36
N VAL A 269 16.13 -13.79 12.41
CA VAL A 269 15.62 -12.41 12.24
C VAL A 269 15.92 -11.97 10.82
N VAL A 270 14.89 -11.94 9.97
CA VAL A 270 14.98 -11.57 8.55
C VAL A 270 15.17 -10.06 8.42
N SER A 271 14.41 -9.28 9.18
CA SER A 271 14.59 -7.84 9.29
C SER A 271 14.08 -7.33 10.64
N ALA A 272 14.68 -6.25 11.15
CA ALA A 272 14.24 -5.60 12.38
C ALA A 272 14.48 -4.10 12.30
N SER A 273 13.54 -3.30 12.79
CA SER A 273 13.64 -1.84 12.81
C SER A 273 12.81 -1.23 13.93
N THR A 274 13.09 0.03 14.26
CA THR A 274 12.23 0.84 15.12
C THR A 274 11.67 2.01 14.33
N TYR A 275 10.41 2.34 14.59
CA TYR A 275 9.67 3.37 13.88
C TYR A 275 8.99 4.31 14.88
N ARG A 276 9.23 5.62 14.74
CA ARG A 276 8.52 6.64 15.52
C ARG A 276 7.21 6.99 14.84
N VAL A 277 6.13 6.97 15.61
CA VAL A 277 4.80 7.31 15.11
C VAL A 277 4.73 8.78 14.70
N GLN A 278 4.13 9.04 13.55
CA GLN A 278 3.70 10.37 13.15
C GLN A 278 2.24 10.33 12.72
N GLU A 279 1.41 11.19 13.33
CA GLU A 279 -0.03 11.27 13.11
C GLU A 279 -0.33 12.64 12.51
N ARG A 280 -0.29 12.73 11.18
CA ARG A 280 -0.31 14.00 10.45
C ARG A 280 -1.13 13.88 9.18
N VAL A 281 -1.79 14.97 8.80
CA VAL A 281 -2.52 15.10 7.54
C VAL A 281 -2.17 16.44 6.93
N ALA A 282 -1.86 16.46 5.65
CA ALA A 282 -1.55 17.67 4.91
C ALA A 282 -2.80 18.54 4.80
N GLU A 283 -2.66 19.85 5.03
CA GLU A 283 -3.79 20.80 5.02
C GLU A 283 -4.60 20.77 3.72
N ARG A 284 -3.95 20.39 2.63
CA ARG A 284 -4.52 20.26 1.30
C ARG A 284 -3.79 19.19 0.52
N PHE A 285 -4.53 18.42 -0.26
CA PHE A 285 -3.96 17.35 -1.09
C PHE A 285 -3.65 17.83 -2.52
N ARG A 286 -4.05 19.07 -2.84
CA ARG A 286 -3.82 19.74 -4.11
C ARG A 286 -3.46 21.20 -3.89
N ALA A 287 -2.51 21.70 -4.68
CA ALA A 287 -2.20 23.11 -4.85
C ALA A 287 -1.92 23.38 -6.33
N GLY A 288 -2.94 23.82 -7.07
CA GLY A 288 -2.86 24.03 -8.52
C GLY A 288 -2.50 22.73 -9.26
N PRO A 289 -1.38 22.66 -10.00
CA PRO A 289 -0.92 21.46 -10.70
C PRO A 289 -0.22 20.44 -9.78
N VAL A 290 0.00 20.75 -8.50
CA VAL A 290 0.69 19.85 -7.56
C VAL A 290 -0.32 19.07 -6.72
N LEU A 291 -0.14 17.76 -6.61
CA LEU A 291 -0.95 16.86 -5.79
C LEU A 291 -0.07 16.01 -4.87
N LEU A 292 -0.63 15.55 -3.74
CA LEU A 292 0.04 14.68 -2.78
C LEU A 292 -0.77 13.40 -2.56
N ALA A 293 -0.11 12.25 -2.42
CA ALA A 293 -0.75 10.96 -2.16
C ALA A 293 0.05 10.08 -1.18
N GLY A 294 -0.64 9.25 -0.39
CA GLY A 294 -0.01 8.38 0.61
C GLY A 294 0.67 9.16 1.73
N ASP A 295 1.81 8.66 2.23
CA ASP A 295 2.60 9.26 3.30
C ASP A 295 3.08 10.71 3.03
N ALA A 296 3.08 11.14 1.76
CA ALA A 296 3.32 12.55 1.41
C ALA A 296 2.15 13.46 1.85
N ALA A 297 0.94 12.91 1.93
CA ALA A 297 -0.30 13.60 2.28
C ALA A 297 -0.82 13.25 3.68
N HIS A 298 -0.61 12.03 4.19
CA HIS A 298 -1.09 11.62 5.51
C HIS A 298 -0.26 10.47 6.08
N THR A 299 0.05 10.53 7.37
CA THR A 299 0.71 9.44 8.11
C THR A 299 -0.02 9.17 9.41
N HIS A 300 0.02 7.93 9.86
CA HIS A 300 -0.67 7.50 11.07
C HIS A 300 0.09 6.39 11.78
N SER A 301 -0.38 6.00 12.97
CA SER A 301 0.17 4.89 13.73
C SER A 301 0.17 3.58 12.91
N PRO A 302 1.27 2.79 12.93
CA PRO A 302 1.34 1.52 12.22
C PRO A 302 0.40 0.45 12.80
N ALA A 303 -0.10 0.66 14.03
CA ALA A 303 -0.98 -0.28 14.73
C ALA A 303 -2.24 -0.67 13.94
N GLY A 304 -2.71 0.18 13.02
CA GLY A 304 -3.87 -0.12 12.16
C GLY A 304 -3.54 -0.82 10.84
N GLY A 305 -2.28 -0.89 10.41
CA GLY A 305 -1.90 -1.49 9.12
C GLY A 305 -2.48 -0.78 7.87
N GLN A 306 -2.90 0.48 7.98
CA GLN A 306 -3.69 1.16 6.94
C GLN A 306 -2.88 2.04 5.96
N GLY A 307 -1.61 2.37 6.21
CA GLY A 307 -0.93 3.46 5.50
C GLY A 307 -0.79 3.18 4.00
N MET A 308 -0.22 2.01 3.68
CA MET A 308 -0.13 1.51 2.32
C MET A 308 -1.52 1.37 1.66
N ASN A 309 -2.52 0.93 2.41
CA ASN A 309 -3.88 0.69 1.90
C ASN A 309 -4.57 2.00 1.50
N THR A 310 -4.53 3.02 2.36
CA THR A 310 -5.12 4.32 2.08
C THR A 310 -4.40 5.01 0.92
N GLY A 311 -3.07 4.90 0.86
CA GLY A 311 -2.29 5.42 -0.26
C GLY A 311 -2.62 4.75 -1.62
N ILE A 312 -2.81 3.42 -1.65
CA ILE A 312 -3.26 2.71 -2.86
C ILE A 312 -4.63 3.24 -3.33
N GLN A 313 -5.53 3.50 -2.39
CA GLN A 313 -6.84 4.07 -2.70
C GLN A 313 -6.74 5.53 -3.20
N ASP A 314 -5.79 6.32 -2.68
CA ASP A 314 -5.52 7.67 -3.19
C ASP A 314 -5.07 7.63 -4.65
N ALA A 315 -4.11 6.77 -4.97
CA ALA A 315 -3.63 6.56 -6.33
C ALA A 315 -4.78 6.11 -7.26
N GLY A 316 -5.59 5.16 -6.82
CA GLY A 316 -6.76 4.68 -7.56
C GLY A 316 -7.83 5.76 -7.77
N ASN A 317 -8.01 6.67 -6.80
CA ASN A 317 -8.93 7.81 -6.92
C ASN A 317 -8.39 8.85 -7.91
N LEU A 318 -7.09 9.13 -7.86
CA LEU A 318 -6.46 10.19 -8.63
C LEU A 318 -6.28 9.82 -10.12
N ALA A 319 -5.92 8.57 -10.43
CA ALA A 319 -5.52 8.19 -11.79
C ALA A 319 -6.60 8.45 -12.85
N TRP A 320 -7.85 8.08 -12.57
CA TRP A 320 -8.94 8.29 -13.53
C TRP A 320 -9.31 9.77 -13.69
N LYS A 321 -9.16 10.57 -12.62
CA LYS A 321 -9.42 12.03 -12.66
C LYS A 321 -8.37 12.72 -13.51
N LEU A 322 -7.09 12.37 -13.33
CA LEU A 322 -6.00 12.87 -14.17
C LEU A 322 -6.23 12.51 -15.64
N HIS A 323 -6.58 11.25 -15.93
CA HIS A 323 -6.92 10.84 -17.30
C HIS A 323 -8.06 11.66 -17.89
N ALA A 324 -9.17 11.83 -17.16
CA ALA A 324 -10.33 12.59 -17.64
C ALA A 324 -9.99 14.07 -17.92
N VAL A 325 -9.17 14.70 -17.07
CA VAL A 325 -8.75 16.09 -17.27
C VAL A 325 -7.76 16.22 -18.43
N LEU A 326 -6.75 15.35 -18.50
CA LEU A 326 -5.71 15.41 -19.54
C LEU A 326 -6.25 15.12 -20.94
N THR A 327 -7.32 14.33 -21.05
CA THR A 327 -8.00 14.04 -22.32
C THR A 327 -9.11 15.04 -22.66
N GLY A 328 -9.37 16.03 -21.79
CA GLY A 328 -10.43 17.02 -21.96
C GLY A 328 -11.85 16.47 -21.75
N ALA A 329 -12.00 15.23 -21.24
CA ALA A 329 -13.29 14.64 -20.91
C ALA A 329 -13.94 15.24 -19.65
N ALA A 330 -13.14 15.93 -18.82
CA ALA A 330 -13.59 16.66 -17.64
C ALA A 330 -12.76 17.95 -17.46
N PRO A 331 -13.33 18.97 -16.80
CA PRO A 331 -12.60 20.21 -16.54
C PRO A 331 -11.63 20.04 -15.35
N ALA A 332 -10.64 20.92 -15.22
CA ALA A 332 -9.56 20.78 -14.24
C ALA A 332 -10.02 20.82 -12.77
N GLU A 333 -11.20 21.34 -12.51
CA GLU A 333 -11.88 21.39 -11.21
C GLU A 333 -12.28 19.98 -10.73
N LEU A 334 -12.38 18.99 -11.63
CA LEU A 334 -12.58 17.60 -11.21
C LEU A 334 -11.49 17.14 -10.23
N LEU A 335 -10.25 17.63 -10.39
CA LEU A 335 -9.15 17.29 -9.50
C LEU A 335 -9.30 17.89 -8.10
N ASP A 336 -10.17 18.88 -7.87
CA ASP A 336 -10.44 19.40 -6.52
C ASP A 336 -11.19 18.36 -5.68
N SER A 337 -12.06 17.57 -6.33
CA SER A 337 -12.77 16.47 -5.67
C SER A 337 -11.83 15.40 -5.10
N TYR A 338 -10.57 15.33 -5.54
CA TYR A 338 -9.59 14.43 -4.93
C TYR A 338 -9.35 14.80 -3.46
N HIS A 339 -9.18 16.09 -3.17
CA HIS A 339 -9.05 16.55 -1.79
C HIS A 339 -10.36 16.31 -1.03
N ASP A 340 -11.50 16.72 -1.59
CA ASP A 340 -12.81 16.62 -0.93
C ASP A 340 -13.18 15.18 -0.55
N GLU A 341 -12.74 14.19 -1.34
CA GLU A 341 -13.03 12.78 -1.09
C GLU A 341 -11.98 12.10 -0.20
N ARG A 342 -10.69 12.43 -0.34
CA ARG A 342 -9.60 11.67 0.29
C ARG A 342 -9.10 12.28 1.59
N HIS A 343 -9.16 13.60 1.72
CA HIS A 343 -8.73 14.28 2.94
C HIS A 343 -9.58 13.93 4.17
N PRO A 344 -10.93 13.87 4.09
CA PRO A 344 -11.75 13.44 5.23
C PRO A 344 -11.45 11.99 5.64
N VAL A 345 -11.29 11.08 4.67
CA VAL A 345 -10.95 9.66 4.94
C VAL A 345 -9.61 9.54 5.66
N ALA A 346 -8.59 10.28 5.23
CA ALA A 346 -7.30 10.31 5.90
C ALA A 346 -7.40 10.86 7.33
N SER A 347 -8.18 11.93 7.54
CA SER A 347 -8.39 12.54 8.85
C SER A 347 -9.11 11.62 9.83
N GLU A 348 -10.19 10.96 9.39
CA GLU A 348 -10.92 9.96 10.18
C GLU A 348 -10.03 8.76 10.53
N LEU A 349 -9.22 8.31 9.58
CA LEU A 349 -8.28 7.22 9.79
C LEU A 349 -7.21 7.54 10.84
N VAL A 350 -6.60 8.73 10.76
CA VAL A 350 -5.62 9.19 11.77
C VAL A 350 -6.27 9.22 13.15
N ALA A 351 -7.47 9.79 13.28
CA ALA A 351 -8.19 9.84 14.54
C ALA A 351 -8.49 8.43 15.10
N PHE A 352 -9.00 7.53 14.26
CA PHE A 352 -9.31 6.15 14.63
C PHE A 352 -8.07 5.38 15.08
N THR A 353 -6.99 5.43 14.29
CA THR A 353 -5.75 4.70 14.59
C THR A 353 -5.03 5.24 15.81
N SER A 354 -5.08 6.55 16.07
CA SER A 354 -4.56 7.16 17.29
C SER A 354 -5.31 6.65 18.52
N GLN A 355 -6.65 6.64 18.48
CA GLN A 355 -7.47 6.11 19.58
C GLN A 355 -7.22 4.62 19.82
N PHE A 356 -7.17 3.82 18.75
CA PHE A 356 -6.88 2.39 18.85
C PHE A 356 -5.49 2.14 19.46
N ALA A 357 -4.46 2.85 19.01
CA ALA A 357 -3.11 2.72 19.56
C ALA A 357 -3.08 3.09 21.05
N ARG A 358 -3.74 4.18 21.47
CA ARG A 358 -3.83 4.57 22.89
C ARG A 358 -4.48 3.48 23.75
N ILE A 359 -5.56 2.85 23.27
CA ILE A 359 -6.26 1.75 23.97
C ILE A 359 -5.43 0.47 23.98
N ALA A 360 -4.82 0.11 22.85
CA ALA A 360 -4.04 -1.12 22.73
C ALA A 360 -2.76 -1.08 23.58
N THR A 361 -2.16 0.10 23.72
CA THR A 361 -0.85 0.30 24.39
C THR A 361 -0.95 0.81 25.84
N LEU A 362 -2.11 0.68 26.49
CA LEU A 362 -2.29 1.01 27.90
C LEU A 362 -1.22 0.32 28.77
N ARG A 363 -0.57 1.10 29.64
CA ARG A 363 0.52 0.64 30.52
C ARG A 363 0.06 0.24 31.92
N ASP A 364 -1.07 0.79 32.38
CA ASP A 364 -1.64 0.43 33.69
C ASP A 364 -2.30 -0.97 33.60
N PRO A 365 -1.85 -1.97 34.37
CA PRO A 365 -2.41 -3.31 34.34
C PRO A 365 -3.92 -3.34 34.66
N ALA A 366 -4.40 -2.50 35.57
CA ALA A 366 -5.81 -2.46 35.94
C ALA A 366 -6.68 -1.89 34.80
N ALA A 367 -6.22 -0.84 34.14
CA ALA A 367 -6.86 -0.32 32.92
C ALA A 367 -6.81 -1.35 31.77
N GLY A 368 -5.70 -2.08 31.63
CA GLY A 368 -5.55 -3.17 30.66
C GLY A 368 -6.58 -4.28 30.87
N GLN A 369 -6.81 -4.70 32.13
CA GLN A 369 -7.83 -5.71 32.45
C GLN A 369 -9.23 -5.21 32.12
N ARG A 370 -9.59 -3.97 32.53
CA ARG A 370 -10.90 -3.39 32.21
C ARG A 370 -11.16 -3.30 30.71
N ARG A 371 -10.13 -2.99 29.91
CA ARG A 371 -10.20 -3.03 28.44
C ARG A 371 -10.48 -4.45 27.95
N ASN A 372 -9.78 -5.46 28.45
CA ASN A 372 -9.96 -6.86 28.04
C ASN A 372 -11.38 -7.35 28.38
N ASP A 373 -11.88 -7.02 29.58
CA ASP A 373 -13.24 -7.34 30.02
C ASP A 373 -14.29 -6.68 29.11
N LEU A 374 -14.07 -5.42 28.71
CA LEU A 374 -14.94 -4.71 27.77
C LEU A 374 -14.95 -5.36 26.38
N PHE A 375 -13.79 -5.77 25.86
CA PHE A 375 -13.73 -6.47 24.57
C PHE A 375 -14.45 -7.82 24.62
N ALA A 376 -14.23 -8.61 25.69
CA ALA A 376 -14.93 -9.88 25.88
C ALA A 376 -16.45 -9.69 25.99
N ALA A 377 -16.91 -8.68 26.74
CA ALA A 377 -18.33 -8.37 26.87
C ALA A 377 -18.96 -7.87 25.55
N ALA A 378 -18.24 -7.06 24.77
CA ALA A 378 -18.72 -6.59 23.47
C ALA A 378 -18.84 -7.73 22.46
N ALA A 379 -17.88 -8.66 22.45
CA ALA A 379 -17.92 -9.87 21.63
C ALA A 379 -19.09 -10.78 22.05
N ALA A 380 -19.26 -11.05 23.35
CA ALA A 380 -20.35 -11.87 23.87
C ALA A 380 -21.74 -11.29 23.57
N ALA A 381 -21.87 -9.96 23.56
CA ALA A 381 -23.12 -9.28 23.22
C ALA A 381 -23.39 -9.16 21.72
N ASN A 382 -22.53 -9.74 20.86
CA ASN A 382 -22.56 -9.56 19.40
C ASN A 382 -22.61 -8.08 18.98
N ARG A 383 -22.09 -7.20 19.84
CA ARG A 383 -21.99 -5.74 19.67
C ARG A 383 -20.62 -5.34 19.12
N CYS A 384 -19.82 -6.31 18.72
CA CYS A 384 -18.64 -6.06 17.93
C CYS A 384 -19.08 -5.32 16.65
N PRO A 385 -18.42 -4.22 16.25
CA PRO A 385 -18.71 -3.60 14.97
C PRO A 385 -18.56 -4.68 13.90
N ARG A 386 -19.65 -5.05 13.22
CA ARG A 386 -19.52 -5.68 11.91
C ARG A 386 -18.62 -4.75 11.12
N LEU A 387 -17.60 -5.29 10.47
CA LEU A 387 -16.74 -4.53 9.58
C LEU A 387 -17.65 -3.83 8.56
N ASP A 388 -17.91 -2.55 8.78
CA ASP A 388 -18.86 -1.79 7.97
C ASP A 388 -18.11 -1.26 6.76
N HIS A 389 -18.68 -1.49 5.57
CA HIS A 389 -18.25 -0.93 4.29
C HIS A 389 -18.25 0.62 4.26
N ARG A 390 -18.39 1.34 5.39
CA ARG A 390 -18.43 2.82 5.43
C ARG A 390 -17.10 3.51 5.12
N GLN A 391 -15.97 2.80 5.16
CA GLN A 391 -14.73 3.25 4.49
C GLN A 391 -14.80 3.10 2.95
N ALA A 392 -15.93 2.66 2.40
CA ALA A 392 -16.16 2.28 1.00
C ALA A 392 -17.48 2.85 0.41
N ARG A 393 -17.83 4.12 0.66
CA ARG A 393 -18.74 4.86 -0.24
C ARG A 393 -17.97 5.91 -1.04
N PRO A 394 -17.98 5.90 -2.39
CA PRO A 394 -17.72 7.12 -3.12
C PRO A 394 -18.85 8.11 -2.81
N ALA A 395 -18.51 9.39 -2.72
CA ALA A 395 -19.51 10.45 -2.82
C ALA A 395 -20.36 10.18 -4.08
N ARG A 396 -21.65 9.90 -3.90
CA ARG A 396 -22.57 9.79 -5.04
C ARG A 396 -22.82 11.19 -5.56
N HIS A 397 -21.93 11.71 -6.41
CA HIS A 397 -22.36 12.75 -7.32
C HIS A 397 -23.27 12.13 -8.38
N ARG A 398 -24.50 12.65 -8.46
CA ARG A 398 -25.37 12.50 -9.63
C ARG A 398 -24.68 13.22 -10.80
N LEU A 399 -23.68 12.60 -11.41
CA LEU A 399 -23.33 12.91 -12.78
C LEU A 399 -24.55 12.54 -13.63
N ARG A 400 -25.14 13.52 -14.31
CA ARG A 400 -26.17 13.29 -15.32
C ARG A 400 -25.67 12.18 -16.25
N ALA A 401 -26.53 11.20 -16.51
CA ALA A 401 -26.22 10.05 -17.34
C ALA A 401 -25.67 10.49 -18.70
N GLY A 402 -24.37 10.28 -18.92
CA GLY A 402 -23.74 10.64 -20.18
C GLY A 402 -22.22 10.76 -20.13
N ALA A 403 -21.50 9.83 -19.49
CA ALA A 403 -20.09 9.51 -19.73
C ALA A 403 -19.54 8.65 -18.57
N ARG A 404 -19.77 7.34 -18.61
CA ARG A 404 -18.83 6.40 -17.97
C ARG A 404 -17.99 5.81 -19.11
N PRO A 405 -16.70 6.17 -19.26
CA PRO A 405 -15.83 5.44 -20.16
C PRO A 405 -15.79 3.99 -19.71
N ARG A 406 -16.15 3.05 -20.60
CA ARG A 406 -15.89 1.63 -20.36
C ARG A 406 -14.37 1.45 -20.46
N LEU A 407 -13.73 1.08 -19.36
CA LEU A 407 -12.34 0.63 -19.39
C LEU A 407 -12.24 -0.60 -20.31
N PRO A 408 -11.19 -0.73 -21.13
CA PRO A 408 -10.97 -1.94 -21.90
C PRO A 408 -10.81 -3.13 -20.95
N THR A 409 -11.73 -4.08 -21.01
CA THR A 409 -11.59 -5.37 -20.33
C THR A 409 -10.48 -6.15 -21.02
N CYS A 410 -9.42 -6.50 -20.29
CA CYS A 410 -8.40 -7.40 -20.79
C CYS A 410 -9.05 -8.77 -21.05
N GLY A 411 -9.07 -9.21 -22.31
CA GLY A 411 -9.58 -10.52 -22.69
C GLY A 411 -8.68 -11.62 -22.11
N ARG A 412 -9.30 -12.63 -21.48
CA ARG A 412 -8.63 -13.88 -21.13
C ARG A 412 -8.03 -14.49 -22.41
N PRO A 413 -6.78 -14.99 -22.41
CA PRO A 413 -6.34 -15.88 -23.47
C PRO A 413 -7.09 -17.20 -23.30
N GLY A 414 -8.15 -17.38 -24.08
CA GLY A 414 -8.84 -18.66 -24.19
C GLY A 414 -7.91 -19.66 -24.87
N LEU A 415 -7.66 -20.79 -24.19
CA LEU A 415 -7.20 -22.00 -24.86
C LEU A 415 -8.24 -22.36 -25.94
N ALA A 416 -7.84 -22.25 -27.21
CA ALA A 416 -8.60 -22.82 -28.31
C ALA A 416 -8.25 -24.32 -28.42
N PRO A 417 -9.22 -25.21 -28.69
CA PRO A 417 -8.97 -26.63 -28.87
C PRO A 417 -8.42 -26.92 -30.27
N ASP A 418 -7.45 -27.83 -30.32
CA ASP A 418 -6.90 -28.42 -31.55
C ASP A 418 -7.97 -29.03 -32.45
N ARG A 419 -7.93 -28.68 -33.75
CA ARG A 419 -8.31 -29.60 -34.84
C ARG A 419 -7.57 -29.22 -36.14
N PRO A 420 -7.10 -30.21 -36.93
CA PRO A 420 -6.26 -29.96 -38.10
C PRO A 420 -7.10 -29.71 -39.36
N ALA A 421 -6.61 -28.84 -40.25
CA ALA A 421 -7.12 -28.71 -41.61
C ALA A 421 -6.06 -29.21 -42.61
N SER A 422 -6.42 -30.27 -43.33
CA SER A 422 -5.65 -30.89 -44.40
C SER A 422 -6.01 -30.31 -45.77
N GLY A 423 -5.05 -29.58 -46.37
CA GLY A 423 -4.75 -29.50 -47.81
C GLY A 423 -5.71 -28.78 -48.79
N PRO A 424 -5.30 -28.59 -50.07
CA PRO A 424 -3.98 -28.81 -50.66
C PRO A 424 -3.37 -27.59 -51.38
N ALA A 425 -2.06 -27.67 -51.63
CA ALA A 425 -1.24 -26.70 -52.35
C ALA A 425 -1.30 -26.90 -53.87
N LEU A 426 -1.22 -25.78 -54.59
CA LEU A 426 -1.14 -25.64 -56.04
C LEU A 426 0.22 -26.12 -56.55
N ASP A 427 0.21 -26.96 -57.58
CA ASP A 427 1.37 -27.34 -58.38
C ASP A 427 1.24 -26.72 -59.77
N ALA A 428 2.29 -26.06 -60.25
CA ALA A 428 2.33 -25.39 -61.54
C ALA A 428 3.67 -25.65 -62.24
N GLY A 429 3.59 -26.31 -63.38
CA GLY A 429 4.63 -26.43 -64.41
C GLY A 429 4.08 -27.19 -65.64
N PRO A 430 4.75 -27.18 -66.79
CA PRO A 430 5.09 -26.01 -67.59
C PRO A 430 4.62 -26.08 -69.08
N THR A 431 4.67 -24.91 -69.77
CA THR A 431 4.94 -24.63 -71.22
C THR A 431 4.06 -25.12 -72.39
N ARG A 432 3.46 -24.13 -73.11
CA ARG A 432 3.30 -23.86 -74.60
C ARG A 432 2.83 -24.99 -75.57
N PRO A 433 2.42 -24.75 -76.85
CA PRO A 433 2.12 -23.50 -77.62
C PRO A 433 0.76 -23.49 -78.36
N GLU A 434 0.31 -22.31 -78.81
CA GLU A 434 -0.05 -21.87 -80.19
C GLU A 434 -0.80 -20.54 -80.15
#